data_AF-A0A8J7W0V6-F1
#
_entry.id   AF-A0A8J7W0V6-F1
#
_cell.length_a   1.000
_cell.length_b   1.000
_cell.length_c   1.000
_cell.angle_alpha   90.00
_cell.angle_beta   90.00
_cell.angle_gamma   90.00
#
_symmetry.space_group_name_H-M   'P 1'
#
loop_
_entity.id
_entity.type
_entity.pdbx_description
1 polymer ?
#
loop_
_entity_poly.entity_id
_entity_poly.type
_entity_poly.pdbx_seq_one_letter_code
_entity_poly.pdbx_strand_id
1 'polypeptide(L)'
;MSNLTVNEFYSRKMALLKQCLTLSEELMSSLDNWESLDDILYRRNKIIEEIQLMESASDGELLLGLSDEQNKEIDRLIKLILDLDRDTGKLIRKEQDTILESIKSNVQQQKMMQYGSQSMSQYGSPSMPQNGSRMNYKK
;
A
#
# COMPACT_ATOMS: atom_id res chain seq x y z
N MET A 1 -31.55 23.13 13.27
CA MET A 1 -30.13 22.77 13.36
C MET A 1 -29.46 23.85 14.19
N SER A 2 -28.69 23.49 15.21
CA SER A 2 -27.98 24.48 16.02
C SER A 2 -26.93 25.16 15.14
N ASN A 3 -26.98 26.49 15.02
CA ASN A 3 -25.92 27.23 14.35
C ASN A 3 -24.65 27.08 15.20
N LEU A 4 -23.63 26.43 14.65
CA LEU A 4 -22.30 26.39 15.26
C LEU A 4 -21.81 27.83 15.43
N THR A 5 -21.12 28.12 16.52
CA THR A 5 -20.32 29.34 16.64
C THR A 5 -18.99 29.16 15.90
N VAL A 6 -18.34 30.27 15.55
CA VAL A 6 -16.99 30.26 14.94
C VAL A 6 -16.00 29.43 15.76
N ASN A 7 -16.03 29.57 17.09
CA ASN A 7 -15.12 28.85 17.98
C ASN A 7 -15.42 27.35 18.03
N GLU A 8 -16.69 26.95 18.01
CA GLU A 8 -17.06 25.53 17.96
C GLU A 8 -16.68 24.90 16.62
N PHE A 9 -16.89 25.61 15.51
CA PHE A 9 -16.45 25.17 14.18
C PHE A 9 -14.95 24.99 14.13
N TYR A 10 -14.18 25.99 14.55
CA TYR A 10 -12.72 25.93 14.61
C TYR A 10 -12.25 24.75 15.46
N SER A 11 -12.79 24.62 16.68
CA SER A 11 -12.40 23.55 17.61
C SER A 11 -12.69 22.16 17.03
N ARG A 12 -13.86 21.99 16.40
CA ARG A 12 -14.25 20.74 15.76
C ARG A 12 -13.37 20.42 14.55
N LYS A 13 -13.11 21.41 13.68
CA LYS A 13 -12.22 21.26 12.52
C LYS A 13 -10.82 20.83 12.96
N MET A 14 -10.26 21.48 13.97
CA MET A 14 -8.96 21.13 14.53
C MET A 14 -8.94 19.72 15.13
N ALA A 15 -10.00 19.30 15.83
CA ALA A 15 -10.10 17.95 16.36
C ALA A 15 -10.12 16.90 15.24
N LEU A 16 -10.87 17.12 14.17
CA LEU A 16 -10.93 16.22 13.01
C LEU A 16 -9.60 16.17 12.26
N LEU A 17 -8.95 17.32 12.04
CA LEU A 17 -7.63 17.36 11.41
C LEU A 17 -6.57 16.63 12.25
N LYS A 18 -6.61 16.74 13.59
CA LYS A 18 -5.70 15.98 14.47
C LYS A 18 -5.95 14.48 14.38
N GLN A 19 -7.21 14.03 14.32
CA GLN A 19 -7.52 12.62 14.09
C GLN A 19 -7.00 12.15 12.73
N CYS A 20 -7.16 12.97 11.68
CA CYS A 20 -6.61 12.67 10.35
C CYS A 20 -5.09 12.55 10.38
N LEU A 21 -4.40 13.44 11.10
CA LEU A 21 -2.95 13.38 11.31
C LEU A 21 -2.53 12.07 11.99
N THR A 22 -3.19 11.68 13.09
CA THR A 22 -2.91 10.42 13.78
C THR A 22 -3.09 9.22 12.86
N LEU A 23 -4.13 9.21 12.01
CA LEU A 23 -4.32 8.15 11.02
C LEU A 23 -3.26 8.17 9.92
N SER A 24 -2.76 9.33 9.50
CA SER A 24 -1.63 9.43 8.56
C SER A 24 -0.35 8.85 9.17
N GLU A 25 -0.09 9.09 10.45
CA GLU A 25 1.03 8.49 11.18
C GLU A 25 0.85 6.96 11.35
N GLU A 26 -0.36 6.52 11.71
CA GLU A 26 -0.72 5.09 11.81
C GLU A 26 -0.50 4.39 10.47
N LEU A 27 -0.98 4.98 9.37
CA LEU A 27 -0.81 4.47 8.00
C LEU A 27 0.67 4.30 7.66
N MET A 28 1.48 5.32 7.92
CA MET A 28 2.92 5.30 7.64
C MET A 28 3.64 4.22 8.47
N SER A 29 3.25 4.03 9.73
CA SER A 29 3.84 3.01 10.62
C SER A 29 3.38 1.58 10.30
N SER A 30 2.26 1.43 9.60
CA SER A 30 1.62 0.13 9.32
C SER A 30 1.81 -0.34 7.88
N LEU A 31 2.71 0.29 7.10
CA LEU A 31 2.94 -0.05 5.69
C LEU A 31 3.34 -1.52 5.47
N ASP A 32 4.00 -2.13 6.44
CA ASP A 32 4.38 -3.56 6.38
C ASP A 32 3.21 -4.49 6.76
N ASN A 33 2.15 -3.94 7.38
CA ASN A 33 0.95 -4.67 7.80
C ASN A 33 -0.23 -4.38 6.86
N TRP A 34 -0.16 -4.96 5.66
CA TRP A 34 -1.13 -4.75 4.57
C TRP A 34 -2.59 -4.99 4.96
N GLU A 35 -2.86 -5.89 5.89
CA GLU A 35 -4.22 -6.22 6.35
C GLU A 35 -4.91 -5.05 7.06
N SER A 36 -4.14 -4.15 7.66
CA SER A 36 -4.67 -2.99 8.40
C SER A 36 -4.90 -1.75 7.54
N LEU A 37 -4.33 -1.71 6.33
CA LEU A 37 -4.32 -0.49 5.50
C LEU A 37 -5.72 -0.07 5.06
N ASP A 38 -6.56 -1.03 4.66
CA ASP A 38 -7.92 -0.75 4.19
C ASP A 38 -8.78 -0.11 5.30
N ASP A 39 -8.66 -0.60 6.53
CA ASP A 39 -9.38 -0.04 7.68
C ASP A 39 -8.90 1.38 8.02
N ILE A 40 -7.58 1.61 8.04
CA ILE A 40 -7.00 2.94 8.30
C ILE A 40 -7.47 3.94 7.24
N LEU A 41 -7.43 3.56 5.95
CA LEU A 41 -7.87 4.39 4.83
C LEU A 41 -9.38 4.67 4.90
N TYR A 42 -10.19 3.67 5.29
CA TYR A 42 -11.63 3.84 5.49
C TYR A 42 -11.93 4.85 6.60
N ARG A 43 -11.33 4.69 7.79
CA ARG A 43 -11.49 5.62 8.93
C ARG A 43 -11.08 7.03 8.53
N ARG A 44 -10.00 7.16 7.78
CA ARG A 44 -9.49 8.46 7.31
C ARG A 44 -10.45 9.14 6.33
N ASN A 45 -10.98 8.40 5.36
CA ASN A 45 -11.98 8.92 4.43
C ASN A 45 -13.24 9.40 5.16
N LYS A 46 -13.68 8.69 6.20
CA LYS A 46 -14.82 9.12 7.02
C LYS A 46 -14.60 10.48 7.69
N ILE A 47 -13.39 10.76 8.19
CA ILE A 47 -13.05 12.05 8.77
C ILE A 47 -13.02 13.14 7.70
N ILE A 48 -12.47 12.86 6.52
CA ILE A 48 -12.44 13.82 5.40
C ILE A 48 -13.87 14.18 4.96
N GLU A 49 -14.73 13.17 4.81
CA GLU A 49 -16.16 13.36 4.53
C GLU A 49 -16.85 14.21 5.61
N GLU A 50 -16.55 14.00 6.88
CA GLU A 50 -17.11 14.80 7.98
C GLU A 50 -16.65 16.26 7.92
N ILE A 51 -15.38 16.51 7.63
CA ILE A 51 -14.85 17.88 7.44
C ILE A 51 -15.59 18.55 6.27
N GLN A 52 -15.69 17.88 5.13
CA GLN A 52 -16.37 18.41 3.95
C GLN A 52 -17.85 18.70 4.20
N LEU A 53 -18.54 17.80 4.90
CA LEU A 53 -19.94 17.98 5.26
C LEU A 53 -20.12 19.19 6.19
N MET A 54 -19.25 19.31 7.20
CA MET A 54 -19.28 20.44 8.13
C MET A 54 -19.01 21.77 7.42
N GLU A 55 -18.05 21.82 6.50
CA GLU A 55 -17.73 23.02 5.72
C GLU A 55 -18.86 23.41 4.75
N SER A 56 -19.44 22.43 4.06
CA SER A 56 -20.56 22.67 3.13
C SER A 56 -21.88 23.03 3.82
N ALA A 57 -22.09 22.59 5.07
CA ALA A 57 -23.24 22.94 5.88
C ALA A 57 -23.07 24.28 6.64
N SER A 58 -21.86 24.86 6.63
CA SER A 58 -21.57 26.11 7.33
C SER A 58 -21.86 27.32 6.45
N ASP A 59 -22.34 28.41 7.06
CA ASP A 59 -22.53 29.68 6.35
C ASP A 59 -21.18 30.33 6.01
N GLY A 60 -21.10 31.06 4.90
CA GLY A 60 -19.91 31.78 4.48
C GLY A 60 -19.43 32.81 5.51
N GLU A 61 -20.36 33.45 6.25
CA GLU A 61 -20.02 34.35 7.35
C GLU A 61 -19.27 33.64 8.49
N LEU A 62 -19.60 32.37 8.74
CA LEU A 62 -18.95 31.57 9.77
C LEU A 62 -17.52 31.18 9.37
N LEU A 63 -17.31 30.88 8.09
CA LEU A 63 -15.98 30.61 7.54
C LEU A 63 -15.09 31.86 7.54
N LEU A 64 -15.66 33.03 7.24
CA LEU A 64 -14.97 34.33 7.30
C LEU A 64 -14.71 34.81 8.72
N GLY A 65 -15.43 34.29 9.72
CA GLY A 65 -15.29 34.65 11.12
C GLY A 65 -14.00 34.13 11.78
N LEU A 66 -13.27 33.23 11.13
CA LEU A 66 -11.98 32.74 11.62
C LEU A 66 -10.92 33.84 11.58
N SER A 67 -10.18 33.97 12.68
CA SER A 67 -9.02 34.86 12.73
C SER A 67 -7.87 34.35 11.86
N ASP A 68 -6.98 35.26 11.46
CA ASP A 68 -5.78 34.91 10.67
C ASP A 68 -4.91 33.84 11.34
N GLU A 69 -4.78 33.86 12.68
CA GLU A 69 -3.98 32.85 13.39
C GLU A 69 -4.66 31.48 13.36
N GLN A 70 -5.99 31.42 13.49
CA GLN A 70 -6.74 30.17 13.37
C GLN A 70 -6.61 29.57 11.97
N ASN A 71 -6.71 30.41 10.93
CA ASN A 71 -6.51 29.97 9.55
C ASN A 71 -5.07 29.45 9.34
N LYS A 72 -4.06 30.18 9.82
CA LYS A 72 -2.66 29.73 9.74
C LYS A 72 -2.43 28.39 10.44
N GLU A 73 -3.06 28.17 11.60
CA GLU A 73 -2.91 26.91 12.31
C GLU A 73 -3.56 25.75 11.57
N ILE A 74 -4.76 25.95 11.01
CA ILE A 74 -5.43 24.99 10.13
C ILE A 74 -4.53 24.64 8.93
N ASP A 75 -3.99 25.66 8.25
CA ASP A 75 -3.13 25.49 7.08
C ASP A 75 -1.84 24.73 7.41
N ARG A 76 -1.21 25.03 8.56
CA ARG A 76 -0.03 24.30 9.05
C ARG A 76 -0.34 22.82 9.23
N LEU A 77 -1.49 22.49 9.82
CA LEU A 77 -1.87 21.11 10.10
C LEU A 77 -2.23 20.36 8.80
N ILE A 78 -2.96 20.99 7.89
CA ILE A 78 -3.23 20.45 6.55
C ILE A 78 -1.93 20.17 5.80
N LYS A 79 -1.00 21.12 5.82
CA LYS A 79 0.30 20.95 5.17
C LYS A 79 1.07 19.76 5.73
N LEU A 80 1.11 19.60 7.05
CA LEU A 80 1.76 18.46 7.69
C LEU A 80 1.15 17.12 7.24
N ILE A 81 -0.18 17.04 7.18
CA ILE A 81 -0.90 15.84 6.71
C ILE A 81 -0.51 15.53 5.25
N LEU A 82 -0.51 16.54 4.37
CA LEU A 82 -0.14 16.38 2.97
C LEU A 82 1.33 15.97 2.78
N ASP A 83 2.23 16.51 3.60
CA ASP A 83 3.65 16.14 3.56
C ASP A 83 3.83 14.66 3.99
N LEU A 84 3.14 14.21 5.05
CA LEU A 84 3.13 12.81 5.48
C LEU A 84 2.54 11.88 4.41
N ASP A 85 1.45 12.27 3.76
CA ASP A 85 0.86 11.49 2.67
C ASP A 85 1.83 11.32 1.50
N ARG A 86 2.53 12.40 1.16
CA ARG A 86 3.53 12.38 0.10
C ARG A 86 4.66 11.41 0.44
N ASP A 87 5.12 11.42 1.68
CA ASP A 87 6.19 10.54 2.13
C ASP A 87 5.74 9.08 2.22
N THR A 88 4.53 8.83 2.74
CA THR A 88 3.87 7.52 2.71
C THR A 88 3.76 6.98 1.28
N GLY A 89 3.32 7.82 0.34
CA GLY A 89 3.23 7.46 -1.08
C GLY A 89 4.58 7.12 -1.72
N LYS A 90 5.68 7.75 -1.29
CA LYS A 90 7.03 7.37 -1.75
C LYS A 90 7.44 6.01 -1.20
N LEU A 91 7.14 5.72 0.07
CA LEU A 91 7.45 4.44 0.70
C LEU A 91 6.72 3.29 0.02
N ILE A 92 5.42 3.46 -0.24
CA ILE A 92 4.61 2.46 -0.98
C ILE A 92 5.22 2.16 -2.36
N ARG A 93 5.61 3.20 -3.12
CA ARG A 93 6.22 2.99 -4.45
C ARG A 93 7.55 2.24 -4.35
N LYS A 94 8.38 2.59 -3.37
CA LYS A 94 9.66 1.91 -3.13
C LYS A 94 9.45 0.42 -2.81
N GLU A 95 8.43 0.09 -2.03
CA GLU A 95 8.09 -1.29 -1.71
C GLU A 95 7.58 -2.05 -2.94
N GLN A 96 6.73 -1.41 -3.76
CA GLN A 96 6.27 -1.98 -5.02
C GLN A 96 7.43 -2.29 -5.98
N ASP A 97 8.41 -1.38 -6.09
CA ASP A 97 9.60 -1.59 -6.91
C ASP A 97 10.43 -2.78 -6.40
N THR A 98 10.61 -2.89 -5.07
CA THR A 98 11.33 -4.00 -4.42
C THR A 98 10.65 -5.35 -4.68
N ILE A 99 9.31 -5.41 -4.56
CA ILE A 99 8.53 -6.61 -4.86
C ILE A 99 8.68 -7.00 -6.33
N LEU A 100 8.60 -6.04 -7.24
CA LEU A 100 8.72 -6.29 -8.68
C LEU A 100 10.10 -6.84 -9.05
N GLU A 101 11.17 -6.32 -8.46
CA GLU A 101 12.53 -6.83 -8.64
C GLU A 101 12.69 -8.26 -8.11
N SER A 102 12.11 -8.55 -6.94
CA SER A 102 12.11 -9.89 -6.35
C SER A 102 11.40 -10.90 -7.26
N ILE A 103 10.23 -10.54 -7.81
CA ILE A 103 9.49 -11.38 -8.77
C ILE A 103 10.34 -11.66 -10.01
N LYS A 104 10.99 -10.64 -10.59
CA LYS A 104 11.85 -10.81 -11.78
C LYS A 104 13.01 -11.76 -11.50
N SER A 105 13.68 -11.59 -10.36
CA SER A 105 14.79 -12.45 -9.92
C SER A 105 14.31 -13.90 -9.75
N ASN A 106 13.18 -14.11 -9.06
CA ASN A 106 12.60 -15.44 -8.86
C ASN A 106 12.23 -16.12 -10.18
N VAL A 107 11.63 -15.40 -11.13
CA VAL A 107 11.30 -15.94 -12.46
C VAL A 107 12.57 -16.32 -13.23
N GLN A 108 13.63 -15.49 -13.14
CA GLN A 108 14.91 -15.80 -13.79
C GLN A 108 15.57 -17.05 -13.19
N GLN A 109 15.58 -17.17 -11.86
CA GLN A 109 16.10 -18.34 -11.16
C GLN A 109 15.33 -19.62 -11.52
N GLN A 110 14.00 -19.55 -11.58
CA GLN A 110 13.17 -20.67 -12.00
C GLN A 110 13.47 -21.11 -13.43
N LYS A 111 13.66 -20.16 -14.37
CA LYS A 111 14.08 -20.49 -15.74
C LYS A 111 15.43 -21.18 -15.77
N MET A 112 16.43 -20.66 -15.05
CA MET A 112 17.76 -21.28 -14.98
C MET A 112 17.70 -22.71 -14.41
N MET A 113 16.92 -22.93 -13.35
CA MET A 113 16.70 -24.27 -12.80
C MET A 113 16.06 -25.23 -13.81
N GLN A 114 15.07 -24.78 -14.58
CA GLN A 114 14.46 -25.61 -15.64
C GLN A 114 15.46 -26.01 -16.73
N TYR A 115 16.35 -25.11 -17.16
CA TYR A 115 17.42 -25.44 -18.10
C TYR A 115 18.47 -26.40 -17.51
N GLY A 116 18.77 -26.29 -16.21
CA GLY A 116 19.65 -27.22 -15.49
C GLY A 116 19.05 -28.63 -15.35
N SER A 117 17.75 -28.73 -15.10
CA SER A 117 17.03 -30.01 -15.01
C SER A 117 16.87 -30.72 -16.36
N GLN A 118 16.65 -29.97 -17.44
CA GLN A 118 16.54 -30.53 -18.81
C GLN A 118 17.89 -31.03 -19.34
N SER A 119 18.99 -30.37 -18.99
CA SER A 119 20.34 -30.78 -19.41
C SER A 119 20.87 -32.01 -18.66
N MET A 120 20.46 -32.25 -17.40
CA MET A 120 20.78 -33.51 -16.69
C MET A 120 19.94 -34.71 -17.15
N SER A 121 18.76 -34.48 -17.74
CA SER A 121 17.87 -35.57 -18.19
C SER A 121 18.27 -36.16 -19.55
N GLN A 122 19.20 -35.53 -20.29
CA GLN A 122 19.59 -35.96 -21.64
C GLN A 122 20.87 -36.79 -21.70
N TYR A 123 21.61 -36.91 -20.59
CA TYR A 123 22.87 -37.69 -20.51
C TYR A 123 22.75 -38.81 -19.48
N GLY A 124 21.95 -39.84 -19.75
CA GLY A 124 21.80 -40.95 -18.82
C GLY A 124 21.02 -42.14 -19.32
N SER A 125 21.49 -42.82 -20.39
CA SER A 125 21.43 -44.28 -20.54
C SER A 125 22.09 -44.71 -21.87
N PRO A 126 23.32 -45.25 -21.86
CA PRO A 126 23.82 -46.04 -22.98
C PRO A 126 23.11 -47.39 -22.96
N SER A 127 22.29 -47.66 -23.97
CA SER A 127 21.77 -49.00 -24.25
C SER A 127 22.93 -49.92 -24.62
N MET A 128 23.31 -50.79 -23.69
CA MET A 128 24.20 -51.93 -23.97
C MET A 128 23.49 -52.90 -24.94
N PRO A 129 24.11 -53.28 -26.07
CA PRO A 129 23.58 -54.34 -26.91
C PRO A 129 23.83 -55.69 -26.21
N GLN A 130 22.78 -56.31 -25.68
CA GLN A 130 22.84 -57.71 -25.24
C GLN A 130 22.93 -58.61 -26.48
N ASN A 131 24.14 -59.06 -26.76
CA ASN A 131 24.42 -60.14 -27.67
C ASN A 131 24.03 -61.46 -26.97
N GLY A 132 22.82 -61.95 -27.26
CA GLY A 132 22.25 -63.17 -26.66
C GLY A 132 21.92 -64.20 -27.73
N SER A 133 22.81 -65.18 -27.89
CA SER A 133 22.71 -66.32 -28.80
C SER A 133 21.35 -67.03 -28.74
N ARG A 134 20.66 -67.08 -29.88
CA ARG A 134 19.44 -67.90 -30.07
C ARG A 134 19.86 -69.36 -30.30
N MET A 135 19.78 -70.18 -29.25
CA MET A 135 19.88 -71.63 -29.35
C MET A 135 18.71 -72.16 -30.18
N ASN A 136 19.04 -72.84 -31.27
CA ASN A 136 18.14 -73.68 -32.06
C ASN A 136 17.75 -74.91 -31.25
N TYR A 137 16.46 -75.18 -31.12
CA TYR A 137 15.98 -76.54 -30.93
C TYR A 137 14.92 -76.85 -31.98
N LYS A 138 15.35 -77.64 -32.98
CA LYS A 138 14.48 -78.50 -33.78
C LYS A 138 14.34 -79.83 -33.04
N LYS A 139 13.11 -80.24 -32.74
CA LYS A 139 12.44 -81.39 -33.36
C LYS A 139 11.01 -81.49 -32.84
#